data_AF-A0A8S3IXZ3-F1
#
_entry.id   AF-A0A8S3IXZ3-F1
#
_cell.length_a   1.000
_cell.length_b   1.000
_cell.length_c   1.000
_cell.angle_alpha   90.00
_cell.angle_beta   90.00
_cell.angle_gamma   90.00
#
_symmetry.space_group_name_H-M   'P 1'
#
loop_
_entity.id
_entity.type
_entity.pdbx_description
1 polymer ?
#
loop_
_entity_poly.entity_id
_entity_poly.type
_entity_poly.pdbx_seq_one_letter_code
_entity_poly.pdbx_strand_id
1 'polypeptide(L)'
;MQKLFPNMKSSLVPASILLANVYASAGDIEKATDIKIELHKSGCKKQIGVTVTDIDGKLWKFRAHDRSHAESAEIHEQVDRMSKRIIEHGHKYDASWIVRPMQPDETIETLLCGHSERLAMAAHFIRNRKPKRIQMTKNLRICGDCHEVTKLVALIYQCEIVVRDTNRMHHFNMNGQCSCQDYF
;
A
#
# COMPACT_ATOMS: atom_id res chain seq x y z
N MET A 1 -15.70 20.23 26.44
CA MET A 1 -14.92 20.05 25.20
C MET A 1 -15.90 19.69 24.08
N GLN A 2 -15.97 20.48 23.01
CA GLN A 2 -16.93 20.26 21.91
C GLN A 2 -16.47 19.05 21.09
N LYS A 3 -17.34 18.05 20.88
CA LYS A 3 -17.00 16.90 20.04
C LYS A 3 -16.80 17.36 18.60
N LEU A 4 -15.66 17.04 18.00
CA LEU A 4 -15.37 17.32 16.58
C LEU A 4 -16.36 16.58 15.65
N PHE A 5 -16.84 15.40 16.04
CA PHE A 5 -17.82 14.60 15.28
C PHE A 5 -18.88 13.96 16.18
N PRO A 6 -19.91 14.71 16.63
CA PRO A 6 -20.90 14.20 17.58
C PRO A 6 -21.80 13.07 17.00
N ASN A 7 -21.89 12.96 15.66
CA ASN A 7 -22.68 11.94 14.95
C ASN A 7 -21.89 11.41 13.74
N MET A 8 -20.86 10.59 14.00
CA MET A 8 -19.98 10.07 12.95
C MET A 8 -20.74 9.12 12.00
N LYS A 9 -20.86 9.54 10.74
CA LYS A 9 -21.42 8.74 9.64
C LYS A 9 -20.31 7.97 8.93
N SER A 10 -20.65 6.85 8.29
CA SER A 10 -19.72 6.04 7.49
C SER A 10 -19.01 6.84 6.41
N SER A 11 -19.68 7.83 5.81
CA SER A 11 -19.12 8.74 4.79
C SER A 11 -18.02 9.66 5.32
N LEU A 12 -17.97 9.92 6.63
CA LEU A 12 -16.97 10.79 7.26
C LEU A 12 -15.71 10.03 7.70
N VAL A 13 -15.72 8.69 7.68
CA VAL A 13 -14.60 7.86 8.12
C VAL A 13 -13.28 8.24 7.43
N PRO A 14 -13.20 8.40 6.09
CA PRO A 14 -11.94 8.77 5.45
C PRO A 14 -11.43 10.16 5.89
N ALA A 15 -12.34 11.13 6.04
CA ALA A 15 -12.00 12.48 6.47
C ALA A 15 -11.51 12.52 7.93
N SER A 16 -12.15 11.77 8.82
CA SER A 16 -11.73 11.64 10.22
C SER A 16 -10.37 10.96 10.34
N ILE A 17 -10.10 9.92 9.54
CA ILE A 17 -8.78 9.28 9.48
C ILE A 17 -7.72 10.27 9.01
N LEU A 18 -8.00 11.02 7.93
CA LEU A 18 -7.09 12.04 7.42
C LEU A 18 -6.79 13.10 8.47
N LEU A 19 -7.81 13.60 9.17
CA LEU A 19 -7.64 14.60 10.22
C LEU A 19 -6.82 14.07 11.39
N ALA A 20 -7.04 12.82 11.83
CA ALA A 20 -6.23 12.18 12.85
C ALA A 20 -4.75 12.05 12.42
N ASN A 21 -4.50 11.76 11.14
CA ASN A 21 -3.14 11.70 10.60
C ASN A 21 -2.47 13.08 10.57
N VAL A 22 -3.20 14.14 10.20
CA VAL A 22 -2.70 15.53 10.21
C VAL A 22 -2.32 15.97 11.62
N TYR A 23 -3.16 15.69 12.62
CA TYR A 23 -2.82 15.98 14.02
C TYR A 23 -1.59 15.20 14.48
N ALA A 24 -1.52 13.91 14.17
CA ALA A 24 -0.37 13.09 14.52
C ALA A 24 0.93 13.59 13.88
N SER A 25 0.91 13.98 12.59
CA SER A 25 2.08 14.53 11.90
C SER A 25 2.51 15.89 12.44
N ALA A 26 1.57 16.67 12.98
CA ALA A 26 1.85 17.93 13.66
C ALA A 26 2.31 17.76 15.13
N GLY A 27 2.41 16.53 15.63
CA GLY A 27 2.78 16.22 17.02
C GLY A 27 1.64 16.32 18.04
N ASP A 28 0.41 16.61 17.61
CA ASP A 28 -0.77 16.69 18.47
C ASP A 28 -1.37 15.28 18.67
N ILE A 29 -0.68 14.48 19.49
CA ILE A 29 -1.03 13.07 19.77
C ILE A 29 -2.40 12.97 20.46
N GLU A 30 -2.75 13.95 21.29
CA GLU A 30 -4.02 13.98 22.03
C GLU A 30 -5.21 14.05 21.07
N LYS A 31 -5.25 15.06 20.18
CA LYS A 31 -6.36 15.18 19.21
C LYS A 31 -6.42 14.01 18.23
N ALA A 32 -5.26 13.50 17.81
CA ALA A 32 -5.20 12.30 16.97
C ALA A 32 -5.82 11.09 17.67
N THR A 33 -5.58 10.95 18.98
CA THR A 33 -6.13 9.87 19.81
C THR A 33 -7.62 10.02 20.03
N ASP A 34 -8.10 11.23 20.31
CA ASP A 34 -9.53 11.52 20.49
C ASP A 34 -10.35 11.15 19.24
N ILE A 35 -9.87 11.51 18.05
CA ILE A 35 -10.55 11.18 16.80
C ILE A 35 -10.58 9.66 16.58
N LYS A 36 -9.48 8.96 16.89
CA LYS A 36 -9.42 7.48 16.79
C LYS A 36 -10.39 6.81 17.77
N ILE A 37 -10.51 7.34 18.98
CA ILE A 37 -11.46 6.84 19.98
C ILE A 37 -12.90 7.03 19.50
N GLU A 38 -13.26 8.20 18.98
CA GLU A 38 -14.62 8.43 18.47
C GLU A 38 -14.89 7.57 17.22
N LEU A 39 -13.90 7.36 16.34
CA LEU A 39 -13.99 6.42 15.21
C LEU A 39 -14.32 5.01 15.70
N HIS A 40 -13.59 4.53 16.71
CA HIS A 40 -13.84 3.22 17.31
C HIS A 40 -15.26 3.13 17.92
N LYS A 41 -15.68 4.13 18.71
CA LYS A 41 -17.01 4.17 19.35
C LYS A 41 -18.16 4.19 18.34
N SER A 42 -17.96 4.81 17.17
CA SER A 42 -18.99 4.90 16.12
C SER A 42 -19.35 3.56 15.46
N GLY A 43 -18.55 2.50 15.68
CA GLY A 43 -18.70 1.21 15.00
C GLY A 43 -18.40 1.26 13.49
N CYS A 44 -18.06 2.42 12.94
CA CYS A 44 -17.70 2.58 11.54
C CYS A 44 -16.34 1.94 11.27
N LYS A 45 -16.25 1.08 10.24
CA LYS A 45 -15.01 0.39 9.89
C LYS A 45 -14.23 1.15 8.83
N LYS A 46 -12.92 1.27 9.01
CA LYS A 46 -12.00 1.73 7.97
C LYS A 46 -12.05 0.77 6.78
N GLN A 47 -12.06 1.33 5.57
CA GLN A 47 -11.89 0.53 4.36
C GLN A 47 -10.49 -0.08 4.31
N ILE A 48 -10.42 -1.40 4.16
CA ILE A 48 -9.15 -2.13 4.03
C ILE A 48 -8.62 -1.96 2.60
N GLY A 49 -7.31 -1.69 2.49
CA GLY A 49 -6.62 -1.67 1.21
C GLY A 49 -6.57 -3.06 0.59
N VAL A 50 -7.05 -3.18 -0.65
CA VAL A 50 -7.08 -4.40 -1.43
C VAL A 50 -6.52 -4.11 -2.82
N THR A 51 -5.52 -4.89 -3.21
CA THR A 51 -5.04 -4.93 -4.61
C THR A 51 -5.63 -6.16 -5.28
N VAL A 52 -6.20 -5.96 -6.47
CA VAL A 52 -6.75 -7.03 -7.32
C VAL A 52 -5.94 -7.09 -8.60
N THR A 53 -5.64 -8.29 -9.07
CA THR A 53 -4.95 -8.53 -10.34
C THR A 53 -5.48 -9.78 -11.02
N ASP A 54 -5.39 -9.83 -12.35
CA ASP A 54 -5.53 -11.08 -13.10
C ASP A 54 -4.18 -11.76 -13.24
N ILE A 55 -4.12 -13.07 -12.99
CA ILE A 55 -2.97 -13.91 -13.28
C ILE A 55 -3.49 -15.22 -13.88
N ASP A 56 -3.09 -15.52 -15.11
CA ASP A 56 -3.52 -16.70 -15.88
C ASP A 56 -5.06 -16.83 -15.98
N GLY A 57 -5.76 -15.70 -16.17
CA GLY A 57 -7.22 -15.66 -16.30
C GLY A 57 -7.99 -15.85 -14.98
N LYS A 58 -7.28 -15.79 -13.84
CA LYS A 58 -7.87 -15.87 -12.50
C LYS A 58 -7.68 -14.56 -11.76
N LEU A 59 -8.72 -14.12 -11.04
CA LEU A 59 -8.65 -12.95 -10.19
C LEU A 59 -8.02 -13.29 -8.83
N TRP A 60 -6.90 -12.61 -8.53
CA TRP A 60 -6.23 -12.66 -7.24
C TRP A 60 -6.51 -11.38 -6.48
N LYS A 61 -6.71 -11.51 -5.16
CA LYS A 61 -6.99 -10.39 -4.26
C LYS A 61 -6.04 -10.45 -3.09
N PHE A 62 -5.37 -9.35 -2.81
CA PHE A 62 -4.41 -9.22 -1.72
C PHE A 62 -4.83 -8.12 -0.77
N ARG A 63 -4.81 -8.39 0.53
CA ARG A 63 -4.83 -7.38 1.59
C ARG A 63 -3.41 -7.07 2.06
N ALA A 64 -3.24 -6.03 2.88
CA ALA A 64 -1.97 -5.83 3.57
C ALA A 64 -1.67 -7.03 4.49
N HIS A 65 -0.45 -7.54 4.44
CA HIS A 65 0.04 -8.72 5.17
C HIS A 65 -0.80 -9.99 4.94
N ASP A 66 -1.43 -10.11 3.77
CA ASP A 66 -2.29 -11.25 3.46
C ASP A 66 -1.49 -12.57 3.48
N ARG A 67 -2.04 -13.55 4.19
CA ARG A 67 -1.52 -14.91 4.31
C ARG A 67 -2.54 -15.97 3.90
N SER A 68 -3.70 -15.56 3.37
CA SER A 68 -4.82 -16.47 3.07
C SER A 68 -4.64 -17.31 1.81
N HIS A 69 -3.71 -16.93 0.94
CA HIS A 69 -3.38 -17.69 -0.27
C HIS A 69 -2.60 -18.97 0.06
N ALA A 70 -2.89 -20.05 -0.67
CA ALA A 70 -2.14 -21.31 -0.52
C ALA A 70 -0.63 -21.12 -0.76
N GLU A 71 -0.27 -20.23 -1.69
CA GLU A 71 1.12 -19.91 -2.07
C GLU A 71 1.71 -18.74 -1.28
N SER A 72 1.10 -18.40 -0.12
CA SER A 72 1.52 -17.28 0.73
C SER A 72 3.00 -17.32 1.12
N ALA A 73 3.55 -18.50 1.42
CA ALA A 73 4.96 -18.63 1.76
C ALA A 73 5.88 -18.20 0.60
N GLU A 74 5.60 -18.69 -0.61
CA GLU A 74 6.36 -18.37 -1.81
C GLU A 74 6.21 -16.89 -2.19
N ILE A 75 5.00 -16.34 -2.07
CA ILE A 75 4.72 -14.92 -2.32
C ILE A 75 5.59 -14.02 -1.45
N HIS A 76 5.68 -14.32 -0.16
CA HIS A 76 6.49 -13.49 0.74
C HIS A 76 7.99 -13.70 0.55
N GLU A 77 8.44 -14.93 0.25
CA GLU A 77 9.84 -15.15 -0.17
C GLU A 77 10.18 -14.35 -1.44
N GLN A 78 9.23 -14.25 -2.38
CA GLN A 78 9.41 -13.44 -3.58
C GLN A 78 9.37 -11.94 -3.27
N VAL A 79 8.56 -11.47 -2.33
CA VAL A 79 8.63 -10.09 -1.83
C VAL A 79 10.01 -9.81 -1.24
N ASP A 80 10.57 -10.71 -0.42
CA ASP A 80 11.91 -10.53 0.16
C ASP A 80 12.99 -10.45 -0.92
N ARG A 81 12.90 -11.30 -1.96
CA ARG A 81 13.79 -11.25 -3.13
C ARG A 81 13.67 -9.93 -3.89
N MET A 82 12.45 -9.45 -4.11
CA MET A 82 12.21 -8.15 -4.75
C MET A 82 12.76 -7.01 -3.89
N SER A 83 12.50 -7.02 -2.58
CA SER A 83 12.96 -6.01 -1.62
C SER A 83 14.49 -5.91 -1.59
N LYS A 84 15.20 -7.03 -1.56
CA LYS A 84 16.67 -7.04 -1.65
C LYS A 84 17.16 -6.37 -2.93
N ARG A 85 16.59 -6.73 -4.09
CA ARG A 85 16.99 -6.15 -5.39
C ARG A 85 16.71 -4.66 -5.49
N ILE A 86 15.57 -4.17 -5.02
CA ILE A 86 15.28 -2.72 -5.07
C ILE A 86 16.20 -1.92 -4.12
N ILE A 87 16.58 -2.49 -2.97
CA ILE A 87 17.53 -1.87 -2.04
C ILE A 87 18.92 -1.75 -2.67
N GLU A 88 19.39 -2.78 -3.38
CA GLU A 88 20.64 -2.73 -4.16
C GLU A 88 20.62 -1.63 -5.23
N HIS A 89 19.43 -1.22 -5.68
CA HIS A 89 19.23 -0.13 -6.65
C HIS A 89 18.88 1.21 -5.96
N GLY A 90 19.13 1.33 -4.66
CA GLY A 90 19.04 2.60 -3.93
C GLY A 90 17.68 2.90 -3.31
N HIS A 91 16.74 1.95 -3.27
CA HIS A 91 15.49 2.13 -2.53
C HIS A 91 15.77 2.36 -1.04
N LYS A 92 15.09 3.35 -0.46
CA LYS A 92 15.02 3.58 0.99
C LYS A 92 13.57 3.55 1.39
N TYR A 93 13.26 2.71 2.37
CA TYR A 93 11.91 2.63 2.93
C TYR A 93 11.48 3.99 3.50
N ASP A 94 10.31 4.47 3.10
CA ASP A 94 9.76 5.74 3.56
C ASP A 94 8.77 5.51 4.72
N ALA A 95 9.27 5.63 5.94
CA ALA A 95 8.49 5.46 7.17
C ALA A 95 7.35 6.49 7.33
N SER A 96 7.36 7.60 6.58
CA SER A 96 6.28 8.59 6.63
C SER A 96 4.93 8.02 6.17
N TRP A 97 4.94 6.93 5.40
CA TRP A 97 3.73 6.21 4.98
C TRP A 97 3.18 5.25 6.04
N ILE A 98 3.85 5.12 7.19
CA ILE A 98 3.36 4.36 8.34
C ILE A 98 2.54 5.31 9.23
N VAL A 99 1.24 5.38 8.98
CA VAL A 99 0.32 6.35 9.61
C VAL A 99 -0.09 5.99 11.06
N ARG A 100 0.68 5.14 11.73
CA ARG A 100 0.38 4.68 13.08
C ARG A 100 1.67 4.40 13.87
N PRO A 101 1.66 4.53 15.21
CA PRO A 101 2.82 4.17 16.04
C PRO A 101 3.19 2.69 15.88
N MET A 102 4.43 2.40 15.50
CA MET A 102 4.92 1.03 15.35
C MET A 102 4.89 0.28 16.69
N GLN A 103 4.59 -1.01 16.65
CA GLN A 103 4.76 -1.91 17.79
C GLN A 103 6.24 -2.29 17.98
N PRO A 104 6.66 -2.71 19.19
CA PRO A 104 8.06 -3.03 19.47
C PRO A 104 8.67 -4.12 18.58
N ASP A 105 7.85 -5.04 18.06
CA ASP A 105 8.24 -6.14 17.17
C ASP A 105 8.11 -5.80 15.67
N GLU A 106 7.56 -4.63 15.33
CA GLU A 106 7.44 -4.17 13.95
C GLU A 106 8.70 -3.42 13.50
N THR A 107 9.10 -3.62 12.25
CA THR A 107 10.11 -2.80 11.57
C THR A 107 9.46 -2.05 10.41
N ILE A 108 10.10 -0.97 9.95
CA ILE A 108 9.62 -0.22 8.78
C ILE A 108 9.49 -1.16 7.58
N GLU A 109 10.47 -2.04 7.40
CA GLU A 109 10.49 -3.05 6.36
C GLU A 109 9.32 -4.03 6.47
N THR A 110 9.08 -4.62 7.65
CA THR A 110 8.01 -5.61 7.80
C THR A 110 6.64 -5.03 7.54
N LEU A 111 6.44 -3.73 7.86
CA LEU A 111 5.21 -2.99 7.60
C LEU A 111 5.03 -2.67 6.11
N LEU A 112 6.03 -2.10 5.45
CA LEU A 112 5.92 -1.65 4.06
C LEU A 112 5.97 -2.81 3.06
N CYS A 113 6.80 -3.83 3.32
CA CYS A 113 6.89 -5.02 2.46
C CYS A 113 5.57 -5.80 2.38
N GLY A 114 4.76 -5.74 3.43
CA GLY A 114 3.46 -6.40 3.47
C GLY A 114 2.35 -5.69 2.69
N HIS A 115 2.60 -4.55 2.04
CA HIS A 115 1.57 -3.86 1.26
C HIS A 115 1.03 -4.75 0.12
N SER A 116 -0.28 -4.67 -0.13
CA SER A 116 -0.96 -5.56 -1.07
C SER A 116 -0.47 -5.42 -2.51
N GLU A 117 0.02 -4.25 -2.89
CA GLU A 117 0.66 -3.97 -4.18
C GLU A 117 1.94 -4.80 -4.36
N ARG A 118 2.77 -4.92 -3.32
CA ARG A 118 4.00 -5.71 -3.36
C ARG A 118 3.68 -7.20 -3.45
N LEU A 119 2.69 -7.68 -2.68
CA LEU A 119 2.21 -9.06 -2.77
C LEU A 119 1.69 -9.41 -4.17
N ALA A 120 0.91 -8.50 -4.78
CA ALA A 120 0.39 -8.69 -6.13
C ALA A 120 1.51 -8.78 -7.18
N MET A 121 2.51 -7.89 -7.13
CA MET A 121 3.67 -7.97 -8.02
C MET A 121 4.48 -9.25 -7.81
N ALA A 122 4.69 -9.66 -6.56
CA ALA A 122 5.39 -10.90 -6.24
C ALA A 122 4.68 -12.13 -6.81
N ALA A 123 3.36 -12.21 -6.68
CA ALA A 123 2.57 -13.31 -7.25
C ALA A 123 2.71 -13.41 -8.78
N HIS A 124 2.79 -12.28 -9.49
CA HIS A 124 3.09 -12.27 -10.93
C HIS A 124 4.45 -12.89 -11.25
N PHE A 125 5.49 -12.52 -10.50
CA PHE A 125 6.84 -13.04 -10.76
C PHE A 125 7.02 -14.52 -10.42
N ILE A 126 6.20 -15.06 -9.51
CA ILE A 126 6.14 -16.50 -9.24
C ILE A 126 5.56 -17.25 -10.43
N ARG A 127 4.43 -16.77 -10.96
CA ARG A 127 3.73 -17.41 -12.09
C ARG A 127 4.49 -17.24 -13.41
N ASN A 128 5.06 -16.07 -13.63
CA ASN A 128 5.86 -15.76 -14.80
C ASN A 128 7.09 -14.95 -14.39
N ARG A 129 8.28 -15.56 -14.51
CA ARG A 129 9.55 -14.91 -14.15
C ARG A 129 9.89 -13.66 -14.97
N LYS A 130 9.32 -13.53 -16.17
CA LYS A 130 9.56 -12.41 -17.11
C LYS A 130 8.23 -11.93 -17.71
N PRO A 131 7.31 -11.39 -16.89
CA PRO A 131 6.05 -10.88 -17.40
C PRO A 131 6.33 -9.65 -18.26
N LYS A 132 5.71 -9.55 -19.44
CA LYS A 132 5.83 -8.35 -20.29
C LYS A 132 5.11 -7.15 -19.67
N ARG A 133 3.98 -7.42 -19.03
CA ARG A 133 3.12 -6.41 -18.39
C ARG A 133 2.40 -6.99 -17.19
N ILE A 134 2.28 -6.19 -16.13
CA ILE A 134 1.47 -6.45 -14.94
C ILE A 134 0.34 -5.41 -14.86
N GLN A 135 -0.89 -5.83 -14.57
CA GLN A 135 -2.03 -4.93 -14.42
C GLN A 135 -2.71 -5.16 -13.07
N MET A 136 -2.81 -4.11 -12.26
CA MET A 136 -3.36 -4.16 -10.91
C MET A 136 -4.41 -3.07 -10.70
N THR A 137 -5.39 -3.32 -9.83
CA THR A 137 -6.31 -2.30 -9.33
C THR A 137 -6.28 -2.26 -7.81
N LYS A 138 -6.04 -1.08 -7.23
CA LYS A 138 -6.08 -0.80 -5.81
C LYS A 138 -7.36 -0.03 -5.48
N ASN A 139 -8.06 -0.45 -4.43
CA ASN A 139 -9.30 0.23 -3.98
C ASN A 139 -9.05 1.48 -3.09
N LEU A 140 -7.80 1.85 -2.88
CA LEU A 140 -7.31 3.04 -2.17
C LEU A 140 -6.25 3.70 -3.05
N ARG A 141 -5.87 4.95 -2.77
CA ARG A 141 -4.69 5.59 -3.37
C ARG A 141 -3.44 4.75 -3.06
N ILE A 142 -2.55 4.59 -4.04
CA ILE A 142 -1.25 3.96 -3.82
C ILE A 142 -0.41 4.83 -2.85
N CYS A 143 0.27 4.21 -1.88
CA CYS A 143 1.19 4.97 -1.03
C CYS A 143 2.48 5.33 -1.80
N GLY A 144 3.17 6.39 -1.37
CA GLY A 144 4.39 6.85 -2.04
C GLY A 144 5.51 5.82 -2.03
N ASP A 145 5.68 5.09 -0.93
CA ASP A 145 6.65 3.98 -0.89
C ASP A 145 6.35 2.91 -1.96
N CYS A 146 5.09 2.47 -2.10
CA CYS A 146 4.73 1.50 -3.13
C CYS A 146 4.85 2.08 -4.53
N HIS A 147 4.60 3.38 -4.72
CA HIS A 147 4.80 4.05 -6.00
C HIS A 147 6.27 3.99 -6.44
N GLU A 148 7.21 4.32 -5.54
CA GLU A 148 8.65 4.22 -5.82
C GLU A 148 9.12 2.79 -6.01
N VAL A 149 8.59 1.85 -5.23
CA VAL A 149 8.87 0.41 -5.43
C VAL A 149 8.42 -0.04 -6.80
N THR A 150 7.21 0.34 -7.25
CA THR A 150 6.70 -0.07 -8.56
C THR A 150 7.54 0.49 -9.70
N LYS A 151 8.06 1.72 -9.60
CA LYS A 151 9.06 2.26 -10.56
C LYS A 151 10.30 1.39 -10.63
N LEU A 152 10.90 1.08 -9.48
CA LEU A 152 12.12 0.28 -9.43
C LEU A 152 11.89 -1.14 -9.92
N VAL A 153 10.75 -1.75 -9.60
CA VAL A 153 10.38 -3.07 -10.12
C VAL A 153 10.25 -3.02 -11.65
N ALA A 154 9.58 -2.01 -12.21
CA ALA A 154 9.44 -1.87 -13.66
C ALA A 154 10.80 -1.75 -14.36
N LEU A 155 11.72 -0.98 -13.78
CA LEU A 155 13.10 -0.82 -14.25
C LEU A 155 13.94 -2.12 -14.12
N ILE A 156 13.98 -2.72 -12.93
CA ILE A 156 14.88 -3.85 -12.61
C ILE A 156 14.43 -5.14 -13.31
N TYR A 157 13.12 -5.34 -13.43
CA TYR A 157 12.54 -6.54 -14.03
C TYR A 157 12.17 -6.36 -15.51
N GLN A 158 12.38 -5.16 -16.07
CA GLN A 158 12.09 -4.84 -17.46
C GLN A 158 10.65 -5.25 -17.84
N CYS A 159 9.69 -4.75 -17.05
CA CYS A 159 8.27 -5.08 -17.14
C CYS A 159 7.44 -3.80 -17.04
N GLU A 160 6.46 -3.62 -17.93
CA GLU A 160 5.49 -2.52 -17.76
C GLU A 160 4.53 -2.84 -16.63
N ILE A 161 4.25 -1.87 -15.75
CA ILE A 161 3.28 -2.05 -14.67
C ILE A 161 2.21 -0.99 -14.80
N VAL A 162 0.94 -1.41 -14.80
CA VAL A 162 -0.21 -0.50 -14.78
C VAL A 162 -0.95 -0.70 -13.47
N VAL A 163 -1.13 0.39 -12.71
CA VAL A 163 -1.88 0.39 -11.46
C VAL A 163 -2.99 1.40 -11.55
N ARG A 164 -4.24 0.95 -11.50
CA ARG A 164 -5.39 1.82 -11.27
C ARG A 164 -5.59 1.95 -9.77
N ASP A 165 -5.57 3.16 -9.24
CA ASP A 165 -5.97 3.44 -7.86
C ASP A 165 -7.26 4.29 -7.83
N THR A 166 -7.62 4.85 -6.67
CA THR A 166 -8.82 5.70 -6.54
C THR A 166 -8.67 7.08 -7.19
N ASN A 167 -7.44 7.52 -7.43
CA ASN A 167 -7.15 8.86 -7.93
C ASN A 167 -7.00 8.85 -9.46
N ARG A 168 -6.23 7.88 -9.99
CA ARG A 168 -5.82 7.85 -11.40
C ARG A 168 -5.31 6.48 -11.83
N MET A 169 -4.88 6.41 -13.08
CA MET A 169 -4.12 5.29 -13.63
C MET A 169 -2.64 5.67 -13.67
N HIS A 170 -1.81 4.84 -13.06
CA HIS A 170 -0.36 4.92 -13.07
C HIS A 170 0.17 3.93 -14.10
N HIS A 171 0.93 4.43 -15.08
CA HIS A 171 1.67 3.58 -16.00
C HIS A 171 3.16 3.74 -15.72
N PHE A 172 3.76 2.67 -15.20
CA PHE A 172 5.19 2.58 -14.91
C PHE A 172 5.87 1.91 -16.10
N ASN A 173 6.71 2.68 -16.81
CA ASN A 173 7.46 2.17 -17.95
C ASN A 173 8.74 1.44 -17.50
N MET A 174 9.37 0.72 -18.43
CA MET A 174 10.61 -0.04 -18.17
C MET A 174 11.84 0.83 -17.87
N ASN A 175 11.72 2.16 -17.93
CA ASN A 175 12.75 3.12 -17.51
C ASN A 175 12.53 3.60 -16.06
N GLY A 176 11.57 3.03 -15.33
CA GLY A 176 11.26 3.39 -13.95
C GLY A 176 10.55 4.74 -13.82
N GLN A 177 9.87 5.21 -14.86
CA GLN A 177 9.10 6.44 -14.82
C GLN A 177 7.60 6.13 -14.76
N CYS A 178 6.86 6.90 -13.95
CA CYS A 178 5.42 6.83 -13.90
C CYS A 178 4.78 7.95 -14.73
N SER A 179 3.69 7.64 -15.44
CA SER A 179 2.89 8.61 -16.19
C SER A 179 2.29 9.73 -15.33
N CYS A 180 2.22 9.57 -14.01
CA CYS A 180 1.71 10.60 -13.10
C CYS A 180 2.73 11.70 -12.78
N GLN A 181 4.00 11.56 -13.19
CA GLN A 181 5.09 12.50 -12.91
C GLN A 181 5.23 12.81 -11.41
N ASP A 182 5.01 11.80 -10.56
CA ASP A 182 5.10 11.88 -9.10
C ASP A 182 4.02 12.73 -8.42
N TYR A 183 2.99 13.13 -9.17
CA TYR A 183 1.77 13.76 -8.65
C TYR A 183 0.67 12.72 -8.38
N PHE A 184 0.99 11.61 -7.73
CA PHE A 184 0.02 10.56 -7.36
C PHE A 184 -0.91 10.98 -6.22
#